data_AF-W7BHC7-F1
#
_entry.id   AF-W7BHC7-F1
#
_cell.length_a   1.000
_cell.length_b   1.000
_cell.length_c   1.000
_cell.angle_alpha   90.00
_cell.angle_beta   90.00
_cell.angle_gamma   90.00
#
_symmetry.space_group_name_H-M   'P 1'
#
loop_
_entity.id
_entity.type
_entity.pdbx_description
1 polymer ?
#
loop_
_entity_poly.entity_id
_entity_poly.type
_entity_poly.pdbx_seq_one_letter_code
_entity_poly.pdbx_strand_id
1 'polypeptide(L)'
;MGNLSVYEATDFTVIHNDFSNYEIVAYNNINEFTHNDINYVNFYEDYYNDIPDAVVRLKKTAVRIYQSDCSKDELVKFICNETYSTDEKCFVLEAVSEKIVESDITTLILYFSEEKLSQDIELAEEFLCLLSKYKNENVYQYFLDYFSVHVGENTEIDQIISTYFDEYYL
;
A
#
# COMPACT_ATOMS: atom_id res chain seq x y z
N MET A 1 9.98 13.61 -32.18
CA MET A 1 9.14 14.01 -31.03
C MET A 1 8.19 12.86 -30.79
N GLY A 2 8.56 11.96 -29.88
CA GLY A 2 7.74 10.81 -29.54
C GLY A 2 6.66 11.29 -28.58
N ASN A 3 5.40 11.23 -29.01
CA ASN A 3 4.28 11.41 -28.10
C ASN A 3 4.25 10.18 -27.19
N LEU A 4 4.73 10.34 -25.96
CA LEU A 4 4.45 9.41 -24.88
C LEU A 4 2.93 9.36 -24.73
N SER A 5 2.35 8.22 -25.07
CA SER A 5 0.92 8.00 -24.95
C SER A 5 0.67 7.44 -23.56
N VAL A 6 -0.25 8.05 -22.81
CA VAL A 6 -0.68 7.67 -21.45
C VAL A 6 -1.32 6.26 -21.38
N TYR A 7 -1.32 5.52 -22.49
CA TYR A 7 -1.91 4.18 -22.63
C TYR A 7 -1.22 3.08 -21.80
N GLU A 8 -0.06 3.34 -21.21
CA GLU A 8 0.72 2.31 -20.50
C GLU A 8 0.90 2.59 -19.00
N ALA A 9 0.21 3.58 -18.43
CA ALA A 9 0.18 3.74 -16.97
C ALA A 9 -0.76 2.69 -16.37
N THR A 10 -0.32 1.43 -16.32
CA THR A 10 -0.92 0.37 -15.49
C THR A 10 -1.02 0.78 -14.02
N ASP A 11 -0.19 1.74 -13.62
CA ASP A 11 0.05 2.17 -12.25
C ASP A 11 -1.11 3.01 -11.68
N PHE A 12 -2.02 3.53 -12.52
CA PHE A 12 -3.20 4.29 -12.09
C PHE A 12 -4.44 3.91 -12.90
N THR A 13 -4.94 2.70 -12.65
CA THR A 13 -6.26 2.31 -13.15
C THR A 13 -7.36 2.97 -12.33
N VAL A 14 -8.48 3.30 -13.00
CA VAL A 14 -9.69 3.78 -12.30
C VAL A 14 -10.16 2.67 -11.36
N ILE A 15 -10.26 2.97 -10.07
CA ILE A 15 -10.49 1.96 -9.03
C ILE A 15 -11.96 1.49 -8.99
N HIS A 16 -12.91 2.39 -9.27
CA HIS A 16 -14.34 2.05 -9.43
C HIS A 16 -15.06 3.05 -10.34
N ASN A 17 -16.34 2.80 -10.65
CA ASN A 17 -17.16 3.64 -11.52
C ASN A 17 -17.60 4.97 -10.86
N ASP A 18 -16.72 5.64 -10.11
CA ASP A 18 -16.87 7.04 -9.69
C ASP A 18 -15.75 7.84 -10.33
N PHE A 19 -16.11 8.92 -11.02
CA PHE A 19 -15.18 9.75 -11.76
C PHE A 19 -15.07 11.16 -11.17
N SER A 20 -15.61 11.38 -9.97
CA SER A 20 -15.63 12.71 -9.33
C SER A 20 -14.23 13.31 -9.11
N ASN A 21 -13.23 12.47 -8.89
CA ASN A 21 -11.83 12.88 -8.71
C ASN A 21 -10.98 12.76 -9.99
N TYR A 22 -11.60 12.60 -11.16
CA TYR A 22 -10.88 12.41 -12.42
C TYR A 22 -11.18 13.54 -13.41
N GLU A 23 -10.12 14.08 -14.03
CA GLU A 23 -10.23 14.84 -15.26
C GLU A 23 -10.41 13.90 -16.45
N ILE A 24 -11.37 14.21 -17.32
CA ILE A 24 -11.67 13.42 -18.51
C ILE A 24 -11.21 14.18 -19.74
N VAL A 25 -10.19 13.66 -20.42
CA VAL A 25 -9.69 14.21 -21.68
C VAL A 25 -10.05 13.26 -22.81
N ALA A 26 -10.78 13.75 -23.83
CA ALA A 26 -11.10 12.95 -25.00
C ALA A 26 -9.98 13.07 -26.05
N TYR A 27 -9.25 11.99 -26.30
CA TYR A 27 -8.26 11.92 -27.38
C TYR A 27 -8.61 10.78 -28.34
N ASN A 28 -8.75 11.08 -29.64
CA ASN A 28 -9.11 10.08 -30.67
C ASN A 28 -10.36 9.22 -30.36
N ASN A 29 -11.40 9.81 -29.76
CA ASN A 29 -12.63 9.12 -29.31
C ASN A 29 -12.44 8.10 -28.17
N ILE A 30 -11.32 8.18 -27.46
CA ILE A 30 -11.05 7.41 -26.25
C ILE A 30 -11.03 8.41 -25.09
N ASN A 31 -11.81 8.11 -24.04
CA ASN A 31 -11.79 8.90 -22.81
C ASN A 31 -10.56 8.51 -22.00
N GLU A 32 -9.71 9.48 -21.72
CA GLU A 32 -8.57 9.38 -20.82
C GLU A 32 -8.99 9.93 -19.46
N PHE A 33 -8.64 9.21 -18.39
CA PHE A 33 -8.99 9.56 -17.02
C PHE A 33 -7.70 9.84 -16.26
N THR A 34 -7.51 11.07 -15.81
CA THR A 34 -6.37 11.46 -14.98
C THR A 34 -6.89 11.84 -13.60
N HIS A 35 -6.45 11.15 -12.56
CA HIS A 35 -6.85 11.50 -11.20
C HIS A 35 -6.32 12.89 -10.84
N ASN A 36 -7.10 13.68 -10.11
CA ASN A 36 -6.77 15.07 -9.75
C ASN A 36 -5.46 15.17 -8.94
N ASP A 37 -5.12 14.15 -8.15
CA ASP A 37 -3.84 14.07 -7.42
C ASP A 37 -2.61 13.84 -8.32
N ILE A 38 -2.82 13.47 -9.58
CA ILE A 38 -1.77 13.28 -10.60
C ILE A 38 -1.60 14.57 -11.45
N ASN A 39 -2.45 15.59 -11.24
CA ASN A 39 -2.55 16.74 -12.14
C ASN A 39 -1.48 17.82 -11.90
N TYR A 40 -0.22 17.52 -12.20
CA TYR A 40 0.77 18.56 -12.53
C TYR A 40 1.57 18.18 -13.79
N VAL A 41 1.88 19.21 -14.59
CA VAL A 41 2.23 19.13 -16.03
C VAL A 41 3.35 18.13 -16.37
N ASN A 42 4.30 17.88 -15.46
CA ASN A 42 5.48 17.06 -15.74
C ASN A 42 5.46 15.69 -15.04
N PHE A 43 4.37 15.27 -14.40
CA PHE A 43 4.35 14.06 -13.58
C PHE A 43 4.85 12.81 -14.33
N TYR A 44 4.28 12.55 -15.52
CA TYR A 44 4.68 11.41 -16.34
C TYR A 44 6.09 11.58 -16.91
N GLU A 45 6.47 12.79 -17.32
CA GLU A 45 7.82 13.07 -17.82
C GLU A 45 8.88 12.83 -16.73
N ASP A 46 8.63 13.28 -15.50
CA ASP A 46 9.52 13.09 -14.36
C ASP A 46 9.65 11.61 -13.99
N TYR A 47 8.54 10.87 -14.04
CA TYR A 47 8.50 9.43 -13.75
C TYR A 47 9.26 8.61 -14.79
N TYR A 48 8.98 8.79 -16.08
CA TYR A 48 9.64 8.03 -17.16
C TYR A 48 11.11 8.42 -17.37
N ASN A 49 11.55 9.55 -16.82
CA ASN A 49 12.96 9.97 -16.82
C ASN A 49 13.72 9.51 -15.56
N ASP A 50 13.13 8.63 -14.74
CA ASP A 50 13.71 8.09 -13.50
C ASP A 50 14.25 9.18 -12.56
N ILE A 51 13.58 10.34 -12.52
CA ILE A 51 13.96 11.38 -11.56
C ILE A 51 13.74 10.78 -10.16
N PRO A 52 14.76 10.70 -9.27
CA PRO A 52 14.65 9.95 -8.01
C PRO A 52 13.45 10.36 -7.15
N ASP A 53 13.13 11.65 -7.14
CA ASP A 53 11.98 12.17 -6.40
C ASP A 53 10.62 11.81 -7.03
N ALA A 54 10.56 11.43 -8.30
CA ALA A 54 9.34 11.09 -9.01
C ALA A 54 8.74 9.76 -8.53
N VAL A 55 9.58 8.76 -8.25
CA VAL A 55 9.15 7.46 -7.71
C VAL A 55 8.54 7.64 -6.30
N VAL A 56 9.17 8.44 -5.45
CA VAL A 56 8.63 8.77 -4.13
C VAL A 56 7.29 9.52 -4.24
N ARG A 57 7.19 10.43 -5.21
CA ARG A 57 5.94 11.15 -5.50
C ARG A 57 4.85 10.21 -6.02
N LEU A 58 5.19 9.23 -6.85
CA LEU A 58 4.29 8.19 -7.35
C LEU A 58 3.66 7.40 -6.19
N LYS A 59 4.47 6.79 -5.31
CA LYS A 59 3.99 6.05 -4.12
C LYS A 59 3.03 6.91 -3.30
N LYS A 60 3.44 8.14 -2.97
CA LYS A 60 2.60 9.07 -2.19
C LYS A 60 1.29 9.42 -2.88
N THR A 61 1.30 9.57 -4.20
CA THR A 61 0.08 9.84 -4.97
C THR A 61 -0.82 8.63 -5.00
N ALA A 62 -0.30 7.42 -5.24
CA ALA A 62 -1.08 6.18 -5.19
C ALA A 62 -1.76 5.98 -3.82
N VAL A 63 -1.01 6.17 -2.73
CA VAL A 63 -1.56 6.09 -1.36
C VAL A 63 -2.69 7.10 -1.16
N ARG A 64 -2.53 8.35 -1.60
CA ARG A 64 -3.59 9.37 -1.50
C ARG A 64 -4.85 8.99 -2.28
N ILE A 65 -4.69 8.44 -3.48
CA ILE A 65 -5.82 7.97 -4.30
C ILE A 65 -6.57 6.84 -3.59
N TYR A 66 -5.86 5.84 -3.07
CA TYR A 66 -6.48 4.77 -2.28
C TYR A 66 -7.16 5.32 -1.01
N GLN A 67 -6.60 6.36 -0.38
CA GLN A 67 -7.20 7.03 0.77
C GLN A 67 -8.44 7.86 0.41
N SER A 68 -8.50 8.52 -0.74
CA SER A 68 -9.65 9.33 -1.13
C SER A 68 -10.79 8.49 -1.68
N ASP A 69 -10.46 7.51 -2.52
CA ASP A 69 -11.45 6.89 -3.39
C ASP A 69 -11.99 5.60 -2.78
N CYS A 70 -11.18 4.88 -1.99
CA CYS A 70 -11.60 3.58 -1.47
C CYS A 70 -12.20 3.65 -0.08
N SER A 71 -13.26 2.89 0.16
CA SER A 71 -13.69 2.56 1.50
C SER A 71 -12.69 1.62 2.19
N LYS A 72 -12.75 1.58 3.53
CA LYS A 72 -11.96 0.65 4.35
C LYS A 72 -12.16 -0.81 3.91
N ASP A 73 -13.40 -1.22 3.64
CA ASP A 73 -13.73 -2.60 3.26
C ASP A 73 -13.17 -2.97 1.87
N GLU A 74 -13.07 -2.00 0.95
CA GLU A 74 -12.44 -2.19 -0.35
C GLU A 74 -10.93 -2.37 -0.22
N LEU A 75 -10.28 -1.53 0.57
CA LEU A 75 -8.84 -1.62 0.81
C LEU A 75 -8.46 -2.97 1.46
N VAL A 76 -9.23 -3.44 2.45
CA VAL A 76 -9.02 -4.78 3.03
C VAL A 76 -9.19 -5.88 1.96
N LYS A 77 -10.17 -5.77 1.07
CA LYS A 77 -10.35 -6.72 -0.04
C LYS A 77 -9.17 -6.69 -1.02
N PHE A 78 -8.62 -5.51 -1.33
CA PHE A 78 -7.47 -5.39 -2.23
C PHE A 78 -6.23 -6.03 -1.63
N ILE A 79 -5.96 -5.79 -0.33
CA ILE A 79 -4.87 -6.45 0.39
C ILE A 79 -5.03 -7.98 0.32
N CYS A 80 -6.25 -8.46 0.59
CA CYS A 80 -6.59 -9.89 0.58
C CYS A 80 -6.75 -10.51 -0.81
N ASN A 81 -6.46 -9.79 -1.89
CA ASN A 81 -6.60 -10.29 -3.26
C ASN A 81 -5.23 -10.69 -3.83
N GLU A 82 -5.14 -11.91 -4.35
CA GLU A 82 -3.92 -12.46 -4.95
C GLU A 82 -3.55 -11.84 -6.29
N THR A 83 -4.49 -11.14 -6.96
CA THR A 83 -4.19 -10.46 -8.23
C THR A 83 -3.37 -9.18 -8.04
N TYR A 84 -3.35 -8.62 -6.83
CA TYR A 84 -2.55 -7.43 -6.51
C TYR A 84 -1.10 -7.84 -6.24
N SER A 85 -0.17 -7.12 -6.86
CA SER A 85 1.27 -7.25 -6.63
C SER A 85 1.65 -6.88 -5.20
N THR A 86 2.88 -7.23 -4.81
CA THR A 86 3.45 -6.81 -3.53
C THR A 86 3.44 -5.29 -3.39
N ASP A 87 3.98 -4.56 -4.38
CA ASP A 87 4.10 -3.09 -4.33
C ASP A 87 2.73 -2.43 -4.12
N GLU A 88 1.71 -2.89 -4.85
CA GLU A 88 0.35 -2.39 -4.67
C GLU A 88 -0.17 -2.72 -3.27
N LYS A 89 0.10 -3.91 -2.73
CA LYS A 89 -0.30 -4.27 -1.36
C LYS A 89 0.39 -3.37 -0.34
N CYS A 90 1.66 -3.02 -0.52
CA CYS A 90 2.36 -2.05 0.33
C CYS A 90 1.67 -0.68 0.29
N PHE A 91 1.29 -0.18 -0.90
CA PHE A 91 0.56 1.09 -1.02
C PHE A 91 -0.82 1.04 -0.34
N VAL A 92 -1.54 -0.07 -0.50
CA VAL A 92 -2.86 -0.25 0.10
C VAL A 92 -2.77 -0.43 1.62
N LEU A 93 -1.73 -1.10 2.14
CA LEU A 93 -1.45 -1.21 3.57
C LEU A 93 -1.20 0.17 4.20
N GLU A 94 -0.39 1.01 3.55
CA GLU A 94 -0.16 2.39 3.97
C GLU A 94 -1.48 3.19 3.94
N ALA A 95 -2.25 3.08 2.85
CA ALA A 95 -3.51 3.79 2.66
C ALA A 95 -4.58 3.38 3.69
N VAL A 96 -4.65 2.10 4.07
CA VAL A 96 -5.66 1.61 5.00
C VAL A 96 -5.32 1.91 6.46
N SER A 97 -4.06 2.22 6.76
CA SER A 97 -3.57 2.42 8.13
C SER A 97 -4.30 3.51 8.92
N GLU A 98 -4.90 4.48 8.23
CA GLU A 98 -5.68 5.59 8.81
C GLU A 98 -7.19 5.24 8.98
N LYS A 99 -7.63 4.07 8.50
CA LYS A 99 -9.06 3.71 8.39
C LYS A 99 -9.45 2.42 9.12
N ILE A 100 -8.52 1.49 9.30
CA ILE A 100 -8.86 0.17 9.85
C ILE A 100 -9.08 0.19 11.37
N VAL A 101 -9.94 -0.71 11.81
CA VAL A 101 -10.18 -1.01 13.22
C VAL A 101 -9.62 -2.40 13.57
N GLU A 102 -9.62 -2.73 14.86
CA GLU A 102 -9.05 -3.98 15.39
C GLU A 102 -9.60 -5.26 14.73
N SER A 103 -10.88 -5.28 14.34
CA SER A 103 -11.47 -6.44 13.65
C SER A 103 -10.85 -6.70 12.27
N ASP A 104 -10.41 -5.63 11.58
CA ASP A 104 -9.77 -5.75 10.27
C ASP A 104 -8.35 -6.30 10.42
N ILE A 105 -7.64 -5.94 11.49
CA ILE A 105 -6.31 -6.49 11.82
C ILE A 105 -6.34 -8.01 11.94
N THR A 106 -7.36 -8.54 12.61
CA THR A 106 -7.54 -10.00 12.72
C THR A 106 -7.73 -10.65 11.34
N THR A 107 -8.44 -9.99 10.43
CA THR A 107 -8.61 -10.46 9.05
C THR A 107 -7.27 -10.44 8.29
N LEU A 108 -6.49 -9.38 8.44
CA LEU A 108 -5.19 -9.26 7.78
C LEU A 108 -4.16 -10.28 8.30
N ILE A 109 -4.12 -10.53 9.61
CA ILE A 109 -3.27 -11.58 10.23
C ILE A 109 -3.61 -12.95 9.66
N LEU A 110 -4.90 -13.27 9.49
CA LEU A 110 -5.32 -14.55 8.92
C LEU A 110 -4.96 -14.70 7.44
N TYR A 111 -4.88 -13.59 6.71
CA TYR A 111 -4.53 -13.59 5.30
C TYR A 111 -3.01 -13.68 5.07
N PHE A 112 -2.22 -12.91 5.83
CA PHE A 112 -0.76 -12.94 5.72
C PHE A 112 -0.16 -14.09 6.53
N SER A 113 -0.04 -15.26 5.88
CA SER A 113 0.74 -16.35 6.42
C SER A 113 2.22 -15.97 6.53
N GLU A 114 2.90 -16.54 7.52
CA GLU A 114 4.36 -16.42 7.70
C GLU A 114 5.13 -16.82 6.41
N GLU A 115 4.67 -17.87 5.72
CA GLU A 115 5.23 -18.29 4.43
C GLU A 115 5.15 -17.18 3.38
N LYS A 116 4.07 -16.39 3.37
CA LYS A 116 3.87 -15.31 2.40
C LYS A 116 4.77 -14.11 2.68
N LEU A 117 4.95 -13.77 3.96
CA LEU A 117 5.80 -12.65 4.38
C LEU A 117 7.29 -12.98 4.30
N SER A 118 7.69 -14.22 4.54
CA SER A 118 9.11 -14.62 4.44
C SER A 118 9.68 -14.57 3.01
N GLN A 119 8.82 -14.52 1.99
CA GLN A 119 9.23 -14.37 0.59
C GLN A 119 9.43 -12.92 0.17
N ASP A 120 8.93 -11.96 0.96
CA ASP A 120 8.89 -10.55 0.60
C ASP A 120 9.07 -9.64 1.83
N ILE A 121 10.32 -9.21 2.02
CA ILE A 121 10.73 -8.46 3.22
C ILE A 121 10.04 -7.09 3.30
N GLU A 122 9.86 -6.40 2.17
CA GLU A 122 9.23 -5.07 2.16
C GLU A 122 7.76 -5.16 2.58
N LEU A 123 7.04 -6.17 2.08
CA LEU A 123 5.67 -6.45 2.52
C LEU A 123 5.58 -6.86 3.98
N ALA A 124 6.54 -7.65 4.47
CA ALA A 124 6.64 -8.02 5.88
C ALA A 124 6.84 -6.78 6.75
N GLU A 125 7.76 -5.90 6.39
CA GLU A 125 8.03 -4.64 7.10
C GLU A 125 6.80 -3.74 7.17
N GLU A 126 6.14 -3.46 6.03
CA GLU A 126 4.94 -2.62 5.98
C GLU A 126 3.78 -3.22 6.78
N PHE A 127 3.58 -4.54 6.68
CA PHE A 127 2.53 -5.21 7.45
C PHE A 127 2.81 -5.22 8.95
N LEU A 128 4.04 -5.54 9.38
CA LEU A 128 4.41 -5.52 10.80
C LEU A 128 4.38 -4.10 11.36
N CYS A 129 4.78 -3.09 10.58
CA CYS A 129 4.63 -1.68 10.94
C CYS A 129 3.16 -1.32 11.17
N LEU A 130 2.25 -1.76 10.29
CA LEU A 130 0.81 -1.58 10.48
C LEU A 130 0.32 -2.25 11.77
N LEU A 131 0.69 -3.52 12.00
CA LEU A 131 0.30 -4.27 13.18
C LEU A 131 0.77 -3.61 14.47
N SER A 132 1.97 -3.03 14.48
CA SER A 132 2.57 -2.40 15.67
C SER A 132 1.71 -1.27 16.27
N LYS A 133 0.82 -0.67 15.47
CA LYS A 133 -0.12 0.38 15.91
C LYS A 133 -1.25 -0.15 16.80
N TYR A 134 -1.43 -1.46 16.89
CA TYR A 134 -2.57 -2.10 17.56
C TYR A 134 -2.13 -2.98 18.73
N LYS A 135 -2.30 -2.47 19.96
CA LYS A 135 -2.00 -3.19 21.21
C LYS A 135 -3.14 -4.14 21.59
N ASN A 136 -3.24 -5.29 20.92
CA ASN A 136 -4.20 -6.34 21.26
C ASN A 136 -3.54 -7.72 21.35
N GLU A 137 -4.26 -8.70 21.88
CA GLU A 137 -3.76 -10.06 22.13
C GLU A 137 -3.39 -10.80 20.83
N ASN A 138 -4.16 -10.60 19.75
CA ASN A 138 -3.89 -11.24 18.46
C ASN A 138 -2.57 -10.75 17.84
N VAL A 139 -2.33 -9.44 17.87
CA VAL A 139 -1.06 -8.85 17.40
C VAL A 139 0.10 -9.28 18.28
N TYR A 140 -0.10 -9.27 19.61
CA TYR A 140 0.92 -9.72 20.55
C TYR A 140 1.35 -11.17 20.28
N GLN A 141 0.39 -12.07 20.11
CA GLN A 141 0.67 -13.47 19.80
C GLN A 141 1.34 -13.61 18.43
N TYR A 142 0.86 -12.87 17.42
CA TYR A 142 1.47 -12.89 16.08
C TYR A 142 2.93 -12.44 16.11
N PHE A 143 3.26 -11.37 16.82
CA PHE A 143 4.64 -10.89 16.97
C PHE A 143 5.51 -11.88 17.73
N LEU A 144 4.97 -12.54 18.77
CA LEU A 144 5.71 -13.59 19.49
C LEU A 144 6.04 -14.76 18.56
N ASP A 145 5.05 -15.23 17.80
CA ASP A 145 5.21 -16.36 16.89
C ASP A 145 6.22 -16.02 15.78
N TYR A 146 6.05 -14.87 15.11
CA TYR A 146 6.95 -14.40 14.06
C TYR A 146 8.40 -14.23 14.56
N PHE A 147 8.57 -13.55 15.71
CA PHE A 147 9.90 -13.29 16.27
C PHE A 147 10.61 -14.58 16.73
N SER A 148 9.85 -15.58 17.19
CA SER A 148 10.44 -16.86 17.61
C SER A 148 11.13 -17.62 16.48
N VAL A 149 10.73 -17.36 15.23
CA VAL A 149 11.29 -17.99 14.03
C VAL A 149 12.33 -17.08 13.36
N HIS A 150 12.04 -15.78 13.24
CA HIS A 150 12.77 -14.87 12.35
C HIS A 150 13.71 -13.88 13.05
N VAL A 151 13.89 -13.98 14.37
CA VAL A 151 14.77 -13.07 15.12
C VAL A 151 16.20 -13.04 14.55
N GLY A 152 16.72 -11.84 14.29
CA GLY A 152 18.07 -11.63 13.78
C GLY A 152 18.21 -11.80 12.26
N GLU A 153 17.13 -12.10 11.55
CA GLU A 153 17.14 -12.18 10.08
C GLU A 153 17.04 -10.80 9.42
N ASN A 154 16.30 -9.86 10.03
CA ASN A 154 16.18 -8.48 9.56
C ASN A 154 16.15 -7.50 10.75
N THR A 155 17.09 -6.54 10.75
CA THR A 155 17.26 -5.59 11.87
C THR A 155 16.12 -4.59 12.00
N GLU A 156 15.50 -4.19 10.88
CA GLU A 156 14.39 -3.24 10.88
C GLU A 156 13.11 -3.90 11.42
N ILE A 157 12.82 -5.13 10.99
CA ILE A 157 11.73 -5.94 11.54
C ILE A 157 11.94 -6.20 13.03
N ASP A 158 13.15 -6.59 13.44
CA ASP A 158 13.49 -6.81 14.85
C ASP A 158 13.22 -5.56 15.70
N GLN A 159 13.52 -4.37 15.16
CA GLN A 159 13.26 -3.09 15.82
C GLN A 159 11.77 -2.79 15.95
N ILE A 160 10.98 -3.03 14.90
CA ILE A 160 9.52 -2.86 14.94
C ILE A 160 8.92 -3.73 16.06
N ILE A 161 9.28 -5.01 16.09
CA ILE A 161 8.73 -5.97 17.06
C ILE A 161 9.22 -5.66 18.48
N SER A 162 10.50 -5.34 18.65
CA SER A 162 11.06 -5.00 19.97
C SER A 162 10.40 -3.74 20.54
N THR A 163 10.25 -2.70 19.73
CA THR A 163 9.59 -1.44 20.12
C THR A 163 8.15 -1.71 20.54
N TYR A 164 7.43 -2.54 19.80
CA TYR A 164 6.07 -2.93 20.16
C TYR A 164 6.00 -3.61 21.53
N PHE A 165 6.89 -4.55 21.84
CA PHE A 165 6.89 -5.22 23.14
C PHE A 165 7.27 -4.29 24.29
N ASP A 166 8.25 -3.41 24.07
CA ASP A 166 8.66 -2.40 25.05
C ASP A 166 7.52 -1.43 25.39
N GLU A 167 6.70 -1.09 24.38
CA GLU A 167 5.60 -0.16 24.53
C GLU A 167 4.27 -0.83 24.91
N TYR A 168 4.14 -2.17 24.84
CA TYR A 168 2.84 -2.85 24.94
C TYR A 168 2.05 -2.51 26.22
N TYR A 169 2.75 -2.32 27.35
CA TYR A 169 2.13 -2.02 28.65
C TYR A 169 2.20 -0.53 29.05
N LEU A 170 2.74 0.33 28.19
CA LEU A 170 2.80 1.79 28.38
C LEU A 170 1.52 2.46 27.84
#